data_AF-A0A0D2UR11-F1
#
_entry.id   AF-A0A0D2UR11-F1
#
_cell.length_a   1.000
_cell.length_b   1.000
_cell.length_c   1.000
_cell.angle_alpha   90.00
_cell.angle_beta   90.00
_cell.angle_gamma   90.00
#
_symmetry.space_group_name_H-M   'P 1'
#
loop_
_entity.id
_entity.type
_entity.pdbx_description
1 polymer ?
#
loop_
_entity_poly.entity_id
_entity_poly.type
_entity_poly.pdbx_seq_one_letter_code
_entity_poly.pdbx_strand_id
1 'polypeptide(L)'
;MELLALHISPTLARECFLTASNSKSCVFPRYVRNRHGKSRFRFQARKGGSRSWNPNKISRLDLIQQVLERNNLIEDSQEEDEDEISGDDSSFLSLSEKPDRNMALLDEYELEELDFTSPTNHRSGYVAVLGKPNVGKSTLANQMIGQKLSIVTDKPQTTRHRVLGICSGPEYQMILYDTPGVIEKKMHKLDSMMMKNVRSAALNADCVLVIVDACKVPENINEVLEEGVGDFKCTLPTLLVLNKKDLIKPGEIAKKLEWYEKFTDVDEVIPVSAKYGHGVDDIKDWILSKLPTGPPYYPKDIVSEHPERFFVAEIVREKIFMQYRNEVPYACQVNVVSYKTRPNAKEFIQVEIVVEKDSQKIILIGKGGKALKTLATAARLDIEDFLQKKVFLEVEVKVKENWRQDEGLLRYYGYGGQIQAL
;
A
#
# COMPACT_ATOMS: atom_id res chain seq x y z
N MET A 1 -38.83 0.11 -34.25
CA MET A 1 -37.54 0.31 -34.94
C MET A 1 -36.47 -0.19 -33.98
N GLU A 2 -36.31 -1.49 -33.79
CA GLU A 2 -35.63 -2.49 -34.67
C GLU A 2 -34.15 -2.18 -34.93
N LEU A 3 -33.34 -3.26 -34.85
CA LEU A 3 -31.91 -3.44 -35.15
C LEU A 3 -30.90 -3.17 -34.00
N LEU A 4 -29.93 -4.05 -33.70
CA LEU A 4 -29.74 -5.49 -33.96
C LEU A 4 -28.57 -5.94 -33.06
N ALA A 5 -28.74 -7.01 -32.29
CA ALA A 5 -27.68 -7.63 -31.50
C ALA A 5 -26.90 -8.64 -32.34
N LEU A 6 -25.57 -8.64 -32.25
CA LEU A 6 -24.71 -9.68 -32.84
C LEU A 6 -23.97 -10.43 -31.73
N HIS A 7 -24.48 -11.64 -31.46
CA HIS A 7 -23.80 -12.73 -30.77
C HIS A 7 -22.75 -13.35 -31.70
N ILE A 8 -21.54 -13.60 -31.18
CA ILE A 8 -20.64 -14.61 -31.71
C ILE A 8 -20.02 -15.36 -30.53
N SER A 9 -20.20 -16.68 -30.52
CA SER A 9 -19.49 -17.65 -29.68
C SER A 9 -19.36 -18.96 -30.50
N PRO A 10 -18.59 -19.98 -30.06
CA PRO A 10 -17.32 -20.32 -30.72
C PRO A 10 -17.25 -21.80 -31.15
N THR A 11 -16.39 -22.15 -32.11
CA THR A 11 -16.06 -23.57 -32.36
C THR A 11 -14.71 -23.81 -33.07
N LEU A 12 -13.93 -24.70 -32.46
CA LEU A 12 -13.05 -25.76 -33.05
C LEU A 12 -11.74 -25.27 -33.73
N ALA A 13 -10.59 -25.94 -33.65
CA ALA A 13 -10.24 -27.31 -33.27
C ALA A 13 -8.75 -27.42 -32.80
N ARG A 14 -8.47 -28.55 -32.15
CA ARG A 14 -7.18 -29.03 -31.65
C ARG A 14 -6.27 -29.62 -32.76
N GLU A 15 -4.97 -29.59 -32.46
CA GLU A 15 -3.93 -30.61 -32.71
C GLU A 15 -3.52 -30.98 -34.16
N CYS A 16 -2.23 -30.76 -34.45
CA CYS A 16 -1.40 -31.68 -35.23
C CYS A 16 0.03 -31.71 -34.65
N PHE A 17 0.35 -32.80 -33.97
CA PHE A 17 1.69 -33.23 -33.60
C PHE A 17 2.40 -33.82 -34.82
N LEU A 18 3.66 -33.47 -35.05
CA LEU A 18 4.57 -34.19 -35.94
C LEU A 18 5.80 -34.64 -35.15
N THR A 19 6.03 -35.95 -35.23
CA THR A 19 7.15 -36.74 -34.71
C THR A 19 8.42 -36.57 -35.56
N ALA A 20 9.61 -36.60 -34.95
CA ALA A 20 10.75 -37.43 -35.39
C ALA A 20 11.94 -37.33 -34.42
N SER A 21 12.73 -38.40 -34.44
CA SER A 21 13.63 -38.91 -33.42
C SER A 21 15.12 -38.57 -33.59
N ASN A 22 15.84 -38.69 -32.46
CA ASN A 22 17.15 -39.33 -32.24
C ASN A 22 18.48 -38.53 -32.22
N SER A 23 19.08 -38.62 -31.02
CA SER A 23 20.48 -38.92 -30.69
C SER A 23 21.58 -37.85 -30.83
N LYS A 24 22.15 -37.42 -29.70
CA LYS A 24 23.49 -37.84 -29.23
C LYS A 24 23.88 -37.15 -27.90
N SER A 25 24.24 -38.00 -26.93
CA SER A 25 25.19 -37.85 -25.83
C SER A 25 25.82 -36.48 -25.53
N CYS A 26 25.74 -36.04 -24.26
CA CYS A 26 26.89 -35.46 -23.57
C CYS A 26 26.75 -35.58 -22.04
N VAL A 27 27.90 -35.87 -21.42
CA VAL A 27 28.13 -36.39 -20.07
C VAL A 27 28.09 -35.26 -19.02
N PHE A 28 27.39 -35.47 -17.90
CA PHE A 28 27.48 -34.62 -16.70
C PHE A 28 28.17 -35.40 -15.57
N PRO A 29 29.23 -34.86 -14.93
CA PRO A 29 29.78 -35.46 -13.71
C PRO A 29 28.94 -35.08 -12.48
N ARG A 30 28.61 -36.09 -11.69
CA ARG A 30 28.14 -35.99 -10.31
C ARG A 30 29.16 -35.23 -9.45
N TYR A 31 28.70 -34.28 -8.64
CA TYR A 31 29.47 -33.78 -7.49
C TYR A 31 28.80 -34.22 -6.18
N VAL A 32 29.60 -34.87 -5.35
CA VAL A 32 29.26 -35.50 -4.07
C VAL A 32 29.41 -34.47 -2.94
N ARG A 33 28.48 -34.48 -1.99
CA ARG A 33 28.55 -33.75 -0.71
C ARG A 33 29.57 -34.41 0.22
N ASN A 34 30.36 -33.61 0.94
CA ASN A 34 30.84 -34.00 2.27
C ASN A 34 31.00 -32.80 3.22
N ARG A 35 30.81 -33.08 4.51
CA ARG A 35 30.67 -32.13 5.64
C ARG A 35 32.01 -31.88 6.37
N HIS A 36 32.02 -30.80 7.17
CA HIS A 36 32.81 -30.49 8.38
C HIS A 36 34.03 -29.55 8.25
N GLY A 37 34.02 -28.50 9.08
CA GLY A 37 35.15 -27.61 9.36
C GLY A 37 34.73 -26.30 10.02
N LYS A 38 34.64 -26.29 11.36
CA LYS A 38 34.45 -25.08 12.19
C LYS A 38 35.77 -24.27 12.23
N SER A 39 35.73 -22.95 12.05
CA SER A 39 36.82 -22.05 12.48
C SER A 39 36.30 -21.05 13.53
N ARG A 40 36.79 -21.18 14.77
CA ARG A 40 36.67 -20.18 15.84
C ARG A 40 37.97 -19.36 15.83
N PHE A 41 37.86 -18.04 15.74
CA PHE A 41 38.95 -17.12 16.06
C PHE A 41 38.83 -16.69 17.54
N ARG A 42 39.94 -16.78 18.29
CA ARG A 42 40.06 -16.37 19.69
C ARG A 42 41.28 -15.45 19.80
N PHE A 43 41.07 -14.20 20.22
CA PHE A 43 42.15 -13.28 20.57
C PHE A 43 42.57 -13.49 22.03
N GLN A 44 43.88 -13.57 22.26
CA GLN A 44 44.50 -13.63 23.59
C GLN A 44 45.07 -12.25 23.95
N ALA A 45 44.73 -11.74 25.13
CA ALA A 45 45.29 -10.54 25.73
C ALA A 45 46.57 -10.86 26.54
N ARG A 46 47.60 -10.01 26.45
CA ARG A 46 48.80 -10.04 27.29
C ARG A 46 48.67 -9.07 28.47
N LYS A 47 49.09 -9.52 29.65
CA LYS A 47 49.23 -8.75 30.91
C LYS A 47 50.55 -7.97 30.93
N GLY A 48 50.57 -6.84 31.63
CA GLY A 48 51.79 -6.20 32.11
C GLY A 48 51.54 -5.05 33.10
N GLY A 49 52.18 -5.12 34.28
CA GLY A 49 52.73 -3.95 34.98
C GLY A 49 51.91 -3.33 36.13
N SER A 50 52.35 -3.57 37.37
CA SER A 50 51.91 -2.97 38.64
C SER A 50 52.50 -1.58 38.90
N ARG A 51 51.75 -0.67 39.56
CA ARG A 51 52.30 0.42 40.40
C ARG A 51 51.38 0.72 41.60
N SER A 52 52.05 0.99 42.73
CA SER A 52 51.57 1.17 44.11
C SER A 52 50.57 2.30 44.34
N TRP A 53 49.65 2.11 45.31
CA TRP A 53 48.62 3.09 45.72
C TRP A 53 48.92 3.67 47.12
N ASN A 54 48.71 4.97 47.25
CA ASN A 54 48.89 5.78 48.47
C ASN A 54 47.48 6.19 48.96
N PRO A 55 47.09 6.01 50.24
CA PRO A 55 45.70 6.16 50.66
C PRO A 55 45.43 7.60 51.09
N ASN A 56 44.81 8.40 50.21
CA ASN A 56 43.97 9.57 50.54
C ASN A 56 43.61 10.36 49.26
N LYS A 57 42.89 9.71 48.34
CA LYS A 57 42.15 10.41 47.29
C LYS A 57 40.80 9.75 47.09
N ILE A 58 39.76 10.47 47.51
CA ILE A 58 38.37 10.20 47.17
C ILE A 58 38.27 10.13 45.64
N SER A 59 37.82 9.01 45.13
CA SER A 59 37.75 8.72 43.69
C SER A 59 36.50 9.36 43.10
N ARG A 60 36.62 9.87 41.87
CA ARG A 60 35.51 10.33 41.01
C ARG A 60 34.40 9.29 40.82
N LEU A 61 34.63 8.03 41.20
CA LEU A 61 33.65 6.95 41.15
C LEU A 61 32.60 7.00 42.27
N ASP A 62 32.91 7.53 43.46
CA ASP A 62 31.91 7.68 44.53
C ASP A 62 30.90 8.82 44.23
N LEU A 63 31.36 9.83 43.48
CA LEU A 63 30.50 10.91 42.99
C LEU A 63 29.57 10.44 41.86
N ILE A 64 30.00 9.46 41.07
CA ILE A 64 29.21 8.88 39.96
C ILE A 64 28.16 7.91 40.51
N GLN A 65 28.47 7.20 41.61
CA GLN A 65 27.52 6.27 42.24
C GLN A 65 26.40 7.00 43.00
N GLN A 66 26.67 8.16 43.61
CA GLN A 66 25.63 9.02 44.22
C GLN A 66 24.73 9.74 43.21
N VAL A 67 25.18 9.96 41.98
CA VAL A 67 24.34 10.51 40.90
C VAL A 67 23.49 9.40 40.25
N LEU A 68 24.00 8.17 40.17
CA LEU A 68 23.26 7.02 39.64
C LEU A 68 22.15 6.51 40.57
N GLU A 69 22.27 6.64 41.89
CA GLU A 69 21.17 6.28 42.82
C GLU A 69 20.05 7.34 42.87
N ARG A 70 20.33 8.59 42.46
CA ARG A 70 19.35 9.68 42.47
C ARG A 70 18.49 9.74 41.20
N ASN A 71 18.93 9.09 40.12
CA ASN A 71 18.21 9.00 38.86
C ASN A 71 17.38 7.72 38.69
N ASN A 72 17.42 6.78 39.66
CA ASN A 72 16.67 5.51 39.61
C ASN A 72 15.32 5.54 40.37
N LEU A 73 14.78 6.73 40.64
CA LEU A 73 13.46 6.92 41.23
C LEU A 73 12.75 8.06 40.49
N ILE A 74 12.35 7.79 39.24
CA ILE A 74 11.21 8.33 38.47
C ILE A 74 11.40 7.73 37.06
N GLU A 75 10.80 6.58 36.80
CA GLU A 75 10.53 6.05 35.44
C GLU A 75 9.62 4.83 35.61
N ASP A 76 8.32 5.11 35.76
CA ASP A 76 7.24 4.12 35.70
C ASP A 76 5.98 4.85 35.21
N SER A 77 6.01 5.32 33.95
CA SER A 77 4.82 5.69 33.17
C SER A 77 5.21 6.15 31.76
N GLN A 78 4.94 5.28 30.78
CA GLN A 78 4.47 5.59 29.42
C GLN A 78 5.11 6.80 28.71
N GLU A 79 6.13 6.53 27.87
CA GLU A 79 6.59 7.47 26.83
C GLU A 79 5.58 7.46 25.66
N GLU A 80 4.90 8.60 25.48
CA GLU A 80 4.34 9.03 24.21
C GLU A 80 5.50 9.66 23.41
N ASP A 81 5.83 9.08 22.26
CA ASP A 81 6.87 9.61 21.36
C ASP A 81 6.35 10.86 20.62
N GLU A 82 6.54 12.05 21.20
CA GLU A 82 6.53 13.33 20.48
C GLU A 82 7.94 13.62 19.93
N ASP A 83 8.19 13.24 18.66
CA ASP A 83 9.39 13.63 17.93
C ASP A 83 9.32 15.12 17.55
N GLU A 84 9.89 16.01 18.37
CA GLU A 84 10.25 17.38 17.95
C GLU A 84 11.42 17.33 16.94
N ILE A 85 11.09 17.35 15.64
CA ILE A 85 12.07 17.55 14.57
C ILE A 85 12.08 19.02 14.16
N SER A 86 13.16 19.72 14.51
CA SER A 86 13.49 21.04 14.00
C SER A 86 14.15 20.94 12.62
N GLY A 87 13.49 21.48 11.58
CA GLY A 87 14.12 21.82 10.29
C GLY A 87 13.33 21.42 9.04
N ASP A 88 12.64 22.40 8.44
CA ASP A 88 12.15 22.46 7.05
C ASP A 88 11.03 21.48 6.62
N ASP A 89 10.08 21.20 7.51
CA ASP A 89 9.00 20.21 7.31
C ASP A 89 7.80 20.70 6.48
N SER A 90 7.88 21.87 5.85
CA SER A 90 6.76 22.45 5.07
C SER A 90 6.42 21.69 3.78
N SER A 91 7.22 20.67 3.44
CA SER A 91 7.11 19.91 2.19
C SER A 91 6.51 18.52 2.34
N PHE A 92 6.24 18.05 3.55
CA PHE A 92 5.64 16.73 3.80
C PHE A 92 4.22 16.87 4.37
N LEU A 93 3.26 16.17 3.75
CA LEU A 93 1.90 16.03 4.27
C LEU A 93 1.83 14.77 5.14
N SER A 94 1.52 14.94 6.43
CA SER A 94 1.19 13.84 7.31
C SER A 94 -0.15 13.26 6.91
N LEU A 95 -0.21 11.95 6.66
CA LEU A 95 -1.47 11.26 6.39
C LEU A 95 -1.91 10.41 7.59
N SER A 96 -1.05 10.22 8.60
CA SER A 96 -1.20 9.15 9.61
C SER A 96 -2.38 9.34 10.55
N GLU A 97 -2.84 10.56 10.77
CA GLU A 97 -3.88 10.89 11.74
C GLU A 97 -5.22 11.17 11.07
N LYS A 98 -6.30 10.81 11.76
CA LYS A 98 -7.65 11.18 11.36
C LYS A 98 -7.77 12.69 11.60
N PRO A 99 -7.90 13.52 10.55
CA PRO A 99 -8.13 14.94 10.77
C PRO A 99 -9.40 15.09 11.60
N ASP A 100 -9.42 16.10 12.47
CA ASP A 100 -10.67 16.54 13.07
C ASP A 100 -11.68 16.75 11.96
N ARG A 101 -12.91 16.30 12.19
CA ARG A 101 -14.02 16.49 11.25
C ARG A 101 -13.98 17.94 10.84
N ASN A 102 -13.69 18.21 9.57
CA ASN A 102 -13.48 19.54 9.06
C ASN A 102 -14.63 20.43 9.50
N MET A 103 -14.41 21.17 10.58
CA MET A 103 -15.03 22.47 10.80
C MET A 103 -14.15 23.41 9.97
N ALA A 104 -14.10 23.17 8.67
CA ALA A 104 -13.21 23.88 7.77
C ALA A 104 -13.68 25.33 7.73
N LEU A 105 -12.90 26.20 8.39
CA LEU A 105 -12.33 27.40 7.77
C LEU A 105 -13.30 28.25 6.96
N LEU A 106 -14.52 28.40 7.47
CA LEU A 106 -15.38 29.52 7.18
C LEU A 106 -15.53 30.19 8.54
N ASP A 107 -15.03 31.41 8.69
CA ASP A 107 -15.45 32.26 9.80
C ASP A 107 -17.00 32.21 9.84
N GLU A 108 -17.62 32.21 11.02
CA GLU A 108 -19.08 32.06 11.17
C GLU A 108 -19.90 32.97 10.21
N TYR A 109 -19.28 34.07 9.76
CA TYR A 109 -19.78 34.97 8.71
C TYR A 109 -19.95 34.38 7.30
N GLU A 110 -19.04 33.53 6.80
CA GLU A 110 -19.17 32.96 5.43
C GLU A 110 -20.17 31.78 5.39
N LEU A 111 -20.42 31.13 6.52
CA LEU A 111 -21.45 30.10 6.69
C LEU A 111 -22.88 30.68 6.59
N GLU A 112 -23.08 31.92 7.04
CA GLU A 112 -24.37 32.63 6.93
C GLU A 112 -24.65 33.12 5.50
N GLU A 113 -23.64 33.45 4.69
CA GLU A 113 -23.82 33.87 3.30
C GLU A 113 -24.08 32.70 2.33
N LEU A 114 -23.73 31.46 2.70
CA LEU A 114 -23.76 30.29 1.81
C LEU A 114 -24.87 29.27 2.07
N ASP A 115 -25.81 29.52 2.99
CA ASP A 115 -26.88 28.56 3.35
C ASP A 115 -26.34 27.13 3.62
N PHE A 116 -25.14 27.00 4.20
CA PHE A 116 -24.49 25.70 4.42
C PHE A 116 -25.06 25.04 5.69
N THR A 117 -26.33 24.64 5.64
CA THR A 117 -26.91 23.79 6.67
C THR A 117 -26.27 22.41 6.55
N SER A 118 -25.35 22.05 7.45
CA SER A 118 -24.94 20.65 7.56
C SER A 118 -26.22 19.82 7.75
N PRO A 119 -26.52 18.85 6.87
CA PRO A 119 -27.72 18.05 7.07
C PRO A 119 -27.58 17.37 8.42
N THR A 120 -28.56 17.53 9.31
CA THR A 120 -28.60 16.89 10.64
C THR A 120 -28.54 15.35 10.56
N ASN A 121 -28.56 14.79 9.35
CA ASN A 121 -28.52 13.37 9.03
C ASN A 121 -27.32 12.96 8.15
N HIS A 122 -26.30 13.82 7.96
CA HIS A 122 -25.12 13.47 7.17
C HIS A 122 -24.24 12.44 7.91
N ARG A 123 -23.76 11.42 7.21
CA ARG A 123 -22.87 10.38 7.76
C ARG A 123 -21.48 10.47 7.18
N SER A 124 -20.46 10.46 8.01
CA SER A 124 -19.08 10.53 7.53
C SER A 124 -18.14 9.68 8.36
N GLY A 125 -17.21 9.00 7.70
CA GLY A 125 -16.21 8.20 8.40
C GLY A 125 -15.26 7.43 7.49
N TYR A 126 -14.31 6.80 8.16
CA TYR A 126 -13.18 6.08 7.56
C TYR A 126 -13.45 4.59 7.53
N VAL A 127 -13.04 3.95 6.44
CA VAL A 127 -13.28 2.54 6.17
C VAL A 127 -11.97 1.90 5.78
N ALA A 128 -11.48 0.96 6.60
CA ALA A 128 -10.26 0.23 6.28
C ALA A 128 -10.56 -0.94 5.34
N VAL A 129 -9.91 -0.99 4.17
CA VAL A 129 -10.04 -2.11 3.23
C VAL A 129 -8.86 -3.06 3.39
N LEU A 130 -9.12 -4.23 3.99
CA LEU A 130 -8.13 -5.25 4.33
C LEU A 130 -8.32 -6.53 3.50
N GLY A 131 -7.27 -7.35 3.45
CA GLY A 131 -7.31 -8.63 2.73
C GLY A 131 -5.96 -9.04 2.14
N LYS A 132 -5.81 -10.33 1.85
CA LYS A 132 -4.60 -10.88 1.21
C LYS A 132 -4.32 -10.20 -0.15
N PRO A 133 -3.08 -10.27 -0.68
CA PRO A 133 -2.79 -9.77 -2.02
C PRO A 133 -3.72 -10.38 -3.09
N ASN A 134 -4.06 -9.59 -4.12
CA ASN A 134 -4.86 -10.02 -5.29
C ASN A 134 -6.32 -10.44 -5.05
N VAL A 135 -6.88 -10.19 -3.86
CA VAL A 135 -8.32 -10.41 -3.59
C VAL A 135 -9.24 -9.37 -4.24
N GLY A 136 -8.67 -8.25 -4.72
CA GLY A 136 -9.40 -7.19 -5.44
C GLY A 136 -9.75 -5.94 -4.61
N LYS A 137 -8.94 -5.60 -3.59
CA LYS A 137 -9.11 -4.38 -2.77
C LYS A 137 -9.17 -3.10 -3.59
N SER A 138 -8.11 -2.80 -4.33
CA SER A 138 -8.04 -1.63 -5.21
C SER A 138 -9.11 -1.64 -6.30
N THR A 139 -9.54 -2.82 -6.76
CA THR A 139 -10.65 -2.92 -7.72
C THR A 139 -11.98 -2.50 -7.09
N LEU A 140 -12.25 -2.91 -5.85
CA LEU A 140 -13.43 -2.51 -5.10
C LEU A 140 -13.41 -1.01 -4.80
N ALA A 141 -12.27 -0.50 -4.32
CA ALA A 141 -12.10 0.93 -4.02
C ALA A 141 -12.34 1.79 -5.27
N ASN A 142 -11.72 1.45 -6.40
CA ASN A 142 -11.93 2.18 -7.66
C ASN A 142 -13.40 2.11 -8.12
N GLN A 143 -14.09 0.97 -7.95
CA GLN A 143 -15.52 0.87 -8.27
C GLN A 143 -16.39 1.74 -7.37
N MET A 144 -16.12 1.75 -6.05
CA MET A 144 -16.92 2.56 -5.12
C MET A 144 -16.80 4.05 -5.42
N ILE A 145 -15.58 4.50 -5.75
CA ILE A 145 -15.25 5.89 -6.09
C ILE A 145 -15.72 6.26 -7.50
N GLY A 146 -15.80 5.28 -8.41
CA GLY A 146 -16.13 5.50 -9.82
C GLY A 146 -14.96 6.03 -10.65
N GLN A 147 -13.75 6.08 -10.07
CA GLN A 147 -12.52 6.53 -10.71
C GLN A 147 -11.37 5.59 -10.40
N LYS A 148 -10.38 5.55 -11.28
CA LYS A 148 -9.19 4.70 -11.13
C LYS A 148 -8.10 5.43 -10.34
N LEU A 149 -8.08 5.26 -9.02
CA LEU A 149 -7.07 5.87 -8.13
C LEU A 149 -5.92 4.91 -7.79
N SER A 150 -6.23 3.61 -7.64
CA SER A 150 -5.24 2.59 -7.28
C SER A 150 -4.92 1.65 -8.43
N ILE A 151 -3.70 1.10 -8.41
CA ILE A 151 -3.20 0.14 -9.41
C ILE A 151 -3.93 -1.20 -9.29
N VAL A 152 -4.37 -1.76 -10.43
CA VAL A 152 -5.01 -3.07 -10.50
C VAL A 152 -4.23 -4.01 -11.44
N THR A 153 -3.63 -5.06 -10.87
CA THR A 153 -2.98 -6.16 -11.61
C THR A 153 -3.08 -7.45 -10.80
N ASP A 154 -2.89 -8.58 -11.48
CA ASP A 154 -2.75 -9.93 -10.94
C ASP A 154 -1.44 -10.16 -10.16
N LYS A 155 -0.49 -9.23 -10.21
CA LYS A 155 0.76 -9.32 -9.45
C LYS A 155 0.54 -8.90 -8.00
N PRO A 156 1.06 -9.64 -7.01
CA PRO A 156 0.94 -9.26 -5.60
C PRO A 156 1.70 -7.95 -5.30
N GLN A 157 1.53 -7.40 -4.09
CA GLN A 157 2.30 -6.27 -3.57
C GLN A 157 2.24 -5.01 -4.46
N THR A 158 1.08 -4.77 -5.06
CA THR A 158 0.85 -3.61 -5.92
C THR A 158 0.65 -2.36 -5.11
N THR A 159 -0.25 -2.33 -4.14
CA THR A 159 -0.42 -1.18 -3.27
C THR A 159 0.68 -1.19 -2.20
N ARG A 160 1.50 -0.13 -2.13
CA ARG A 160 2.57 0.01 -1.13
C ARG A 160 2.40 1.22 -0.22
N HIS A 161 1.85 2.30 -0.75
CA HIS A 161 1.37 3.44 0.02
C HIS A 161 -0.10 3.23 0.35
N ARG A 162 -0.56 3.83 1.44
CA ARG A 162 -1.99 3.89 1.75
C ARG A 162 -2.63 4.94 0.84
N VAL A 163 -3.49 4.50 -0.08
CA VAL A 163 -4.22 5.40 -0.96
C VAL A 163 -5.56 5.70 -0.31
N LEU A 164 -5.87 6.98 -0.15
CA LEU A 164 -7.13 7.44 0.43
C LEU A 164 -8.08 7.77 -0.71
N GLY A 165 -9.23 7.11 -0.71
CA GLY A 165 -10.29 7.30 -1.70
C GLY A 165 -11.54 7.88 -1.07
N ILE A 166 -11.94 9.07 -1.50
CA ILE A 166 -13.08 9.81 -0.95
C ILE A 166 -14.29 9.57 -1.86
N CYS A 167 -15.35 8.99 -1.30
CA CYS A 167 -16.63 8.80 -1.96
C CYS A 167 -17.68 9.67 -1.25
N SER A 168 -18.02 10.80 -1.85
CA SER A 168 -18.98 11.77 -1.30
C SER A 168 -20.32 11.68 -2.03
N GLY A 169 -21.41 11.78 -1.26
CA GLY A 169 -22.78 11.94 -1.73
C GLY A 169 -23.47 13.15 -1.07
N PRO A 170 -24.75 13.39 -1.37
CA PRO A 170 -25.50 14.47 -0.71
C PRO A 170 -25.58 14.28 0.81
N GLU A 171 -25.82 13.05 1.27
CA GLU A 171 -26.08 12.71 2.68
C GLU A 171 -24.94 11.93 3.34
N TYR A 172 -23.83 11.69 2.64
CA TYR A 172 -22.72 10.92 3.20
C TYR A 172 -21.34 11.28 2.64
N GLN A 173 -20.31 10.88 3.38
CA GLN A 173 -18.94 10.81 2.89
C GLN A 173 -18.22 9.58 3.46
N MET A 174 -17.88 8.64 2.58
CA MET A 174 -17.12 7.44 2.92
C MET A 174 -15.67 7.63 2.50
N ILE A 175 -14.73 7.43 3.43
CA ILE A 175 -13.30 7.59 3.15
C ILE A 175 -12.63 6.22 3.23
N LEU A 176 -12.27 5.68 2.06
CA LEU A 176 -11.70 4.35 1.90
C LEU A 176 -10.18 4.41 2.04
N TYR A 177 -9.63 3.69 3.01
CA TYR A 177 -8.21 3.38 3.04
C TYR A 177 -7.94 2.12 2.19
N ASP A 178 -7.44 2.30 0.97
CA ASP A 178 -6.88 1.20 0.20
C ASP A 178 -5.49 0.87 0.74
N THR A 179 -5.41 -0.26 1.44
CA THR A 179 -4.19 -0.66 2.13
C THR A 179 -3.39 -1.70 1.32
N PRO A 180 -2.06 -1.75 1.49
CA PRO A 180 -1.26 -2.87 1.02
C PRO A 180 -1.88 -4.21 1.41
N GLY A 181 -1.77 -5.22 0.55
CA GLY A 181 -2.21 -6.56 0.93
C GLY A 181 -1.44 -7.05 2.16
N VAL A 182 -2.15 -7.65 3.11
CA VAL A 182 -1.54 -8.19 4.33
C VAL A 182 -0.57 -9.32 3.95
N ILE A 183 0.69 -9.18 4.35
CA ILE A 183 1.77 -10.13 4.01
C ILE A 183 2.28 -10.78 5.30
N GLU A 184 2.30 -12.11 5.32
CA GLU A 184 2.73 -12.91 6.48
C GLU A 184 4.27 -12.87 6.69
N LYS A 185 5.05 -12.74 5.61
CA LYS A 185 6.52 -12.77 5.66
C LYS A 185 7.11 -11.41 5.28
N LYS A 186 7.58 -10.69 6.29
CA LYS A 186 8.34 -9.45 6.14
C LYS A 186 9.78 -9.79 5.78
N MET A 187 10.17 -9.60 4.51
CA MET A 187 11.54 -9.88 4.04
C MET A 187 12.42 -8.63 4.08
N HIS A 188 11.81 -7.46 3.90
CA HIS A 188 12.47 -6.17 3.85
C HIS A 188 11.88 -5.20 4.86
N LYS A 189 12.66 -4.16 5.22
CA LYS A 189 12.17 -3.05 6.05
C LYS A 189 10.94 -2.38 5.43
N LEU A 190 10.90 -2.25 4.10
CA LEU A 190 9.71 -1.83 3.34
C LEU A 190 8.45 -2.60 3.76
N ASP A 191 8.53 -3.93 3.82
CA ASP A 191 7.37 -4.78 4.18
C ASP A 191 6.87 -4.48 5.60
N SER A 192 7.81 -4.18 6.50
CA SER A 192 7.46 -3.84 7.89
C SER A 192 6.78 -2.47 7.97
N MET A 193 7.25 -1.48 7.21
CA MET A 193 6.62 -0.16 7.13
C MET A 193 5.23 -0.21 6.47
N MET A 194 5.06 -1.02 5.42
CA MET A 194 3.74 -1.23 4.82
C MET A 194 2.76 -1.80 5.84
N MET A 195 3.15 -2.81 6.65
CA MET A 195 2.26 -3.37 7.67
C MET A 195 1.97 -2.39 8.81
N LYS A 196 2.89 -1.48 9.15
CA LYS A 196 2.57 -0.35 10.07
C LYS A 196 1.47 0.53 9.50
N ASN A 197 1.53 0.86 8.21
CA ASN A 197 0.50 1.68 7.54
C ASN A 197 -0.86 0.97 7.48
N VAL A 198 -0.88 -0.36 7.28
CA VAL A 198 -2.11 -1.17 7.36
C VAL A 198 -2.73 -1.08 8.76
N ARG A 199 -1.92 -1.25 9.82
CA ARG A 199 -2.40 -1.18 11.20
C ARG A 199 -2.91 0.20 11.59
N SER A 200 -2.18 1.26 11.22
CA SER A 200 -2.64 2.64 11.42
C SER A 200 -3.97 2.91 10.70
N ALA A 201 -4.15 2.41 9.48
CA ALA A 201 -5.41 2.55 8.76
C ALA A 201 -6.58 1.84 9.47
N ALA A 202 -6.34 0.66 10.04
CA ALA A 202 -7.36 -0.07 10.79
C ALA A 202 -7.72 0.63 12.12
N LEU A 203 -6.73 1.15 12.85
CA LEU A 203 -6.94 1.87 14.11
C LEU A 203 -7.81 3.13 13.94
N ASN A 204 -7.64 3.84 12.83
CA ASN A 204 -8.35 5.09 12.56
C ASN A 204 -9.70 4.90 11.86
N ALA A 205 -10.07 3.66 11.50
CA ALA A 205 -11.29 3.37 10.77
C ALA A 205 -12.50 3.22 11.70
N ASP A 206 -13.66 3.70 11.23
CA ASP A 206 -14.95 3.52 11.89
C ASP A 206 -15.55 2.13 11.59
N CYS A 207 -15.18 1.52 10.46
CA CYS A 207 -15.47 0.11 10.15
C CYS A 207 -14.42 -0.54 9.25
N VAL A 208 -14.43 -1.87 9.18
CA VAL A 208 -13.43 -2.67 8.46
C VAL A 208 -14.10 -3.53 7.39
N LEU A 209 -13.56 -3.50 6.18
CA LEU A 209 -13.91 -4.42 5.09
C LEU A 209 -12.81 -5.47 4.95
N VAL A 210 -13.14 -6.74 5.15
CA VAL A 210 -12.22 -7.84 4.88
C VAL A 210 -12.59 -8.47 3.55
N ILE A 211 -11.72 -8.34 2.55
CA ILE A 211 -11.98 -8.89 1.21
C ILE A 211 -11.30 -10.24 1.06
N VAL A 212 -12.08 -11.23 0.65
CA VAL A 212 -11.61 -12.59 0.33
C VAL A 212 -11.93 -12.94 -1.13
N ASP A 213 -11.06 -13.77 -1.71
CA ASP A 213 -11.25 -14.26 -3.08
C ASP A 213 -12.20 -15.46 -3.06
N ALA A 214 -13.38 -15.28 -3.63
CA ALA A 214 -14.39 -16.33 -3.67
C ALA A 214 -13.88 -17.57 -4.40
N CYS A 215 -12.93 -17.48 -5.34
CA CYS A 215 -12.47 -18.63 -6.13
C CYS A 215 -11.64 -19.60 -5.29
N LYS A 216 -11.06 -19.12 -4.19
CA LYS A 216 -10.20 -19.91 -3.32
C LYS A 216 -11.02 -20.76 -2.35
N VAL A 217 -10.35 -21.72 -1.74
CA VAL A 217 -10.92 -22.46 -0.61
C VAL A 217 -11.15 -21.47 0.53
N PRO A 218 -12.27 -21.55 1.27
CA PRO A 218 -12.46 -20.71 2.44
C PRO A 218 -11.30 -20.88 3.42
N GLU A 219 -10.72 -19.76 3.81
CA GLU A 219 -9.60 -19.68 4.74
C GLU A 219 -10.04 -18.86 5.95
N ASN A 220 -9.41 -19.12 7.09
CA ASN A 220 -9.65 -18.35 8.29
C ASN A 220 -9.12 -16.91 8.10
N ILE A 221 -9.97 -15.91 8.31
CA ILE A 221 -9.64 -14.49 8.20
C ILE A 221 -8.92 -13.93 9.42
N ASN A 222 -8.87 -14.70 10.52
CA ASN A 222 -8.30 -14.28 11.79
C ASN A 222 -6.87 -13.78 11.65
N GLU A 223 -6.07 -14.37 10.76
CA GLU A 223 -4.71 -13.95 10.49
C GLU A 223 -4.64 -12.56 9.83
N VAL A 224 -5.53 -12.28 8.87
CA VAL A 224 -5.62 -10.97 8.21
C VAL A 224 -6.06 -9.90 9.21
N LEU A 225 -7.00 -10.25 10.10
CA LEU A 225 -7.47 -9.37 11.15
C LEU A 225 -6.42 -9.19 12.27
N GLU A 226 -5.70 -10.24 12.67
CA GLU A 226 -4.63 -10.15 13.67
C GLU A 226 -3.50 -9.25 13.17
N GLU A 227 -3.04 -9.46 11.93
CA GLU A 227 -1.91 -8.70 11.40
C GLU A 227 -2.31 -7.28 11.01
N GLY A 228 -3.56 -7.09 10.55
CA GLY A 228 -4.09 -5.81 10.07
C GLY A 228 -4.73 -4.94 11.15
N VAL A 229 -5.47 -5.50 12.09
CA VAL A 229 -6.25 -4.79 13.14
C VAL A 229 -5.62 -4.96 14.53
N GLY A 230 -4.85 -6.03 14.77
CA GLY A 230 -4.28 -6.31 16.08
C GLY A 230 -5.32 -6.79 17.10
N ASP A 231 -5.14 -6.44 18.37
CA ASP A 231 -6.06 -6.83 19.46
C ASP A 231 -7.41 -6.08 19.43
N PHE A 232 -7.57 -5.10 18.53
CA PHE A 232 -8.78 -4.30 18.34
C PHE A 232 -9.92 -5.04 17.63
N LYS A 233 -9.79 -6.36 17.41
CA LYS A 233 -10.81 -7.20 16.73
C LYS A 233 -12.22 -7.04 17.30
N CYS A 234 -12.35 -6.79 18.60
CA CYS A 234 -13.64 -6.86 19.29
C CYS A 234 -14.46 -5.56 19.28
N THR A 235 -13.97 -4.46 18.70
CA THR A 235 -14.64 -3.15 18.82
C THR A 235 -15.14 -2.55 17.52
N LEU A 236 -14.66 -3.00 16.35
CA LEU A 236 -15.00 -2.38 15.06
C LEU A 236 -15.98 -3.24 14.25
N PRO A 237 -17.07 -2.63 13.70
CA PRO A 237 -17.93 -3.30 12.75
C PRO A 237 -17.12 -3.84 11.57
N THR A 238 -17.27 -5.13 11.27
CA THR A 238 -16.47 -5.84 10.28
C THR A 238 -17.37 -6.53 9.25
N LEU A 239 -17.24 -6.14 7.98
CA LEU A 239 -17.93 -6.76 6.85
C LEU A 239 -16.96 -7.67 6.09
N LEU A 240 -17.35 -8.92 5.88
CA LEU A 240 -16.64 -9.82 4.99
C LEU A 240 -17.18 -9.72 3.57
N VAL A 241 -16.31 -9.35 2.63
CA VAL A 241 -16.64 -9.20 1.22
C VAL A 241 -16.09 -10.38 0.43
N LEU A 242 -16.99 -11.23 -0.07
CA LEU A 242 -16.66 -12.39 -0.89
C LEU A 242 -16.59 -11.98 -2.36
N ASN A 243 -15.42 -11.51 -2.81
CA ASN A 243 -15.23 -10.91 -4.12
C ASN A 243 -14.95 -11.95 -5.22
N LYS A 244 -15.13 -11.56 -6.49
CA LYS A 244 -15.00 -12.40 -7.71
C LYS A 244 -16.11 -13.44 -7.84
N LYS A 245 -17.32 -13.13 -7.36
CA LYS A 245 -18.49 -14.03 -7.50
C LYS A 245 -18.81 -14.38 -8.95
N ASP A 246 -18.43 -13.53 -9.90
CA ASP A 246 -18.61 -13.72 -11.35
C ASP A 246 -17.86 -14.94 -11.91
N LEU A 247 -16.86 -15.46 -11.20
CA LEU A 247 -16.05 -16.60 -11.64
C LEU A 247 -16.57 -17.95 -11.12
N ILE A 248 -17.69 -17.95 -10.36
CA ILE A 248 -18.14 -19.10 -9.57
C ILE A 248 -19.62 -19.35 -9.79
N LYS A 249 -20.02 -20.62 -9.68
CA LYS A 249 -21.43 -21.02 -9.81
C LYS A 249 -22.23 -20.61 -8.57
N PRO A 250 -23.51 -20.21 -8.71
CA PRO A 250 -24.36 -19.80 -7.58
C PRO A 250 -24.42 -20.80 -6.41
N GLY A 251 -24.48 -22.10 -6.70
CA GLY A 251 -24.54 -23.13 -5.66
C GLY A 251 -23.25 -23.29 -4.85
N GLU A 252 -22.09 -22.89 -5.40
CA GLU A 252 -20.83 -22.87 -4.65
C GLU A 252 -20.72 -21.62 -3.78
N ILE A 253 -21.28 -20.49 -4.22
CA ILE A 253 -21.33 -19.25 -3.43
C ILE A 253 -22.11 -19.48 -2.14
N ALA A 254 -23.30 -20.10 -2.22
CA ALA A 254 -24.12 -20.39 -1.04
C ALA A 254 -23.40 -21.23 0.01
N LYS A 255 -22.65 -22.26 -0.41
CA LYS A 255 -21.85 -23.10 0.50
C LYS A 255 -20.73 -22.31 1.18
N LYS A 256 -20.11 -21.37 0.47
CA LYS A 256 -19.04 -20.53 1.03
C LYS A 256 -19.59 -19.48 1.99
N LEU A 257 -20.76 -18.92 1.67
CA LEU A 257 -21.48 -18.00 2.54
C LEU A 257 -21.77 -18.67 3.90
N GLU A 258 -22.40 -19.85 3.88
CA GLU A 258 -22.70 -20.64 5.08
C GLU A 258 -21.43 -20.98 5.88
N TRP A 259 -20.32 -21.28 5.19
CA TRP A 259 -19.06 -21.53 5.86
C TRP A 259 -18.55 -20.28 6.59
N TYR A 260 -18.52 -19.13 5.93
CA TYR A 260 -18.02 -17.90 6.54
C TYR A 260 -18.92 -17.44 7.69
N GLU A 261 -20.23 -17.46 7.53
CA GLU A 261 -21.18 -17.14 8.61
C GLU A 261 -21.01 -18.02 9.85
N LYS A 262 -20.61 -19.29 9.67
CA LYS A 262 -20.43 -20.23 10.77
C LYS A 262 -19.05 -20.17 11.44
N PHE A 263 -18.01 -19.89 10.66
CA PHE A 263 -16.61 -20.03 11.09
C PHE A 263 -15.87 -18.70 11.26
N THR A 264 -16.52 -17.57 10.98
CA THR A 264 -15.93 -16.25 11.19
C THR A 264 -16.83 -15.37 12.05
N ASP A 265 -16.22 -14.53 12.87
CA ASP A 265 -16.89 -13.57 13.74
C ASP A 265 -16.91 -12.21 13.02
N VAL A 266 -17.91 -12.04 12.16
CA VAL A 266 -18.11 -10.82 11.35
C VAL A 266 -19.59 -10.43 11.40
N ASP A 267 -19.90 -9.14 11.23
CA ASP A 267 -21.29 -8.66 11.27
C ASP A 267 -22.11 -9.24 10.10
N GLU A 268 -21.52 -9.31 8.91
CA GLU A 268 -22.21 -9.69 7.69
C GLU A 268 -21.23 -10.24 6.64
N VAL A 269 -21.74 -11.04 5.70
CA VAL A 269 -20.98 -11.59 4.57
C VAL A 269 -21.70 -11.24 3.27
N ILE A 270 -21.08 -10.41 2.43
CA ILE A 270 -21.70 -9.97 1.15
C ILE A 270 -20.89 -10.50 -0.05
N PRO A 271 -21.48 -11.32 -0.93
CA PRO A 271 -20.83 -11.76 -2.17
C PRO A 271 -20.93 -10.70 -3.27
N VAL A 272 -19.78 -10.32 -3.84
CA VAL A 272 -19.70 -9.26 -4.86
C VAL A 272 -18.84 -9.61 -6.07
N SER A 273 -19.03 -8.85 -7.14
CA SER A 273 -18.05 -8.75 -8.22
C SER A 273 -17.57 -7.29 -8.32
N ALA A 274 -16.42 -7.00 -7.71
CA ALA A 274 -15.81 -5.68 -7.82
C ALA A 274 -15.42 -5.33 -9.26
N LYS A 275 -15.26 -6.32 -10.15
CA LYS A 275 -14.95 -6.03 -11.56
C LYS A 275 -16.15 -5.44 -12.30
N TYR A 276 -17.34 -6.00 -12.07
CA TYR A 276 -18.57 -5.64 -12.78
C TYR A 276 -19.53 -4.76 -11.95
N GLY A 277 -19.17 -4.42 -10.71
CA GLY A 277 -19.99 -3.59 -9.82
C GLY A 277 -21.12 -4.34 -9.11
N HIS A 278 -21.29 -5.64 -9.32
CA HIS A 278 -22.41 -6.38 -8.73
C HIS A 278 -22.29 -6.49 -7.21
N GLY A 279 -23.26 -5.91 -6.49
CA GLY A 279 -23.33 -5.90 -5.02
C GLY A 279 -22.41 -4.87 -4.36
N VAL A 280 -21.81 -3.96 -5.13
CA VAL A 280 -21.02 -2.85 -4.56
C VAL A 280 -21.92 -1.87 -3.81
N ASP A 281 -23.15 -1.65 -4.28
CA ASP A 281 -24.13 -0.80 -3.61
C ASP A 281 -24.56 -1.40 -2.27
N ASP A 282 -24.77 -2.73 -2.18
CA ASP A 282 -25.05 -3.42 -0.91
C ASP A 282 -23.94 -3.17 0.13
N ILE A 283 -22.67 -3.14 -0.31
CA ILE A 283 -21.55 -2.80 0.57
C ILE A 283 -21.63 -1.34 1.01
N LYS A 284 -21.94 -0.41 0.10
CA LYS A 284 -22.08 1.01 0.45
C LYS A 284 -23.19 1.20 1.49
N ASP A 285 -24.34 0.58 1.30
CA ASP A 285 -25.46 0.66 2.23
C ASP A 285 -25.09 0.11 3.62
N TRP A 286 -24.37 -1.02 3.66
CA TRP A 286 -23.85 -1.55 4.91
C TRP A 286 -22.89 -0.58 5.59
N ILE A 287 -21.92 -0.02 4.87
CA ILE A 287 -20.97 0.96 5.41
C ILE A 287 -21.74 2.15 6.00
N LEU A 288 -22.66 2.72 5.23
CA LEU A 288 -23.47 3.87 5.66
C LEU A 288 -24.27 3.58 6.93
N SER A 289 -24.75 2.35 7.11
CA SER A 289 -25.44 1.94 8.35
C SER A 289 -24.54 1.98 9.59
N LYS A 290 -23.23 1.77 9.42
CA LYS A 290 -22.24 1.73 10.51
C LYS A 290 -21.53 3.07 10.73
N LEU A 291 -21.50 3.94 9.72
CA LEU A 291 -20.83 5.24 9.84
C LEU A 291 -21.54 6.18 10.83
N PRO A 292 -20.76 6.91 11.66
CA PRO A 292 -21.32 7.88 12.59
C PRO A 292 -21.90 9.09 11.84
N THR A 293 -22.84 9.78 12.46
CA THR A 293 -23.34 11.07 11.97
C THR A 293 -22.29 12.15 12.20
N GLY A 294 -22.12 13.05 11.23
CA GLY A 294 -21.12 14.11 11.28
C GLY A 294 -20.99 14.88 9.96
N PRO A 295 -20.40 16.09 9.99
CA PRO A 295 -20.07 16.83 8.78
C PRO A 295 -19.04 16.07 7.94
N PRO A 296 -18.92 16.36 6.64
CA PRO A 296 -17.86 15.80 5.80
C PRO A 296 -16.47 16.21 6.34
N TYR A 297 -15.50 15.29 6.25
CA TYR A 297 -14.08 15.57 6.51
C TYR A 297 -13.42 16.32 5.36
N TYR A 298 -13.94 16.20 4.14
CA TYR A 298 -13.33 16.75 2.93
C TYR A 298 -14.35 17.48 2.06
N PRO A 299 -13.89 18.43 1.21
CA PRO A 299 -14.72 18.94 0.12
C PRO A 299 -15.31 17.79 -0.72
N LYS A 300 -16.57 17.91 -1.13
CA LYS A 300 -17.30 16.78 -1.77
C LYS A 300 -16.85 16.49 -3.20
N ASP A 301 -16.13 17.42 -3.82
CA ASP A 301 -15.60 17.37 -5.18
C ASP A 301 -14.25 16.66 -5.28
N ILE A 302 -13.52 16.53 -4.17
CA ILE A 302 -12.24 15.81 -4.17
C ILE A 302 -12.45 14.31 -3.95
N VAL A 303 -11.65 13.51 -4.66
CA VAL A 303 -11.67 12.04 -4.60
C VAL A 303 -10.48 11.46 -3.83
N SER A 304 -9.49 12.27 -3.50
CA SER A 304 -8.27 11.89 -2.79
C SER A 304 -7.52 13.14 -2.32
N GLU A 305 -6.78 13.02 -1.23
CA GLU A 305 -5.87 14.07 -0.72
C GLU A 305 -4.47 14.00 -1.34
N HIS A 306 -4.13 12.88 -1.97
CA HIS A 306 -2.82 12.69 -2.61
C HIS A 306 -2.60 13.70 -3.75
N PRO A 307 -1.40 14.30 -3.86
CA PRO A 307 -1.10 15.23 -4.94
C PRO A 307 -1.05 14.52 -6.30
N GLU A 308 -1.29 15.24 -7.40
CA GLU A 308 -1.23 14.69 -8.77
C GLU A 308 0.08 13.93 -9.06
N ARG A 309 1.20 14.41 -8.49
CA ARG A 309 2.52 13.78 -8.61
C ARG A 309 2.57 12.36 -8.08
N PHE A 310 1.85 12.08 -7.00
CA PHE A 310 1.71 10.74 -6.45
C PHE A 310 1.07 9.81 -7.49
N PHE A 311 -0.05 10.22 -8.07
CA PHE A 311 -0.75 9.44 -9.09
C PHE A 311 0.08 9.25 -10.36
N VAL A 312 0.85 10.26 -10.77
CA VAL A 312 1.81 10.13 -11.89
C VAL A 312 2.84 9.02 -11.61
N ALA A 313 3.41 8.97 -10.41
CA ALA A 313 4.34 7.91 -10.02
C ALA A 313 3.66 6.54 -10.02
N GLU A 314 2.44 6.45 -9.49
CA GLU A 314 1.65 5.22 -9.47
C GLU A 314 1.28 4.73 -10.88
N ILE A 315 0.93 5.61 -11.81
CA ILE A 315 0.66 5.25 -13.22
C ILE A 315 1.91 4.66 -13.88
N VAL A 316 3.07 5.29 -13.71
CA VAL A 316 4.34 4.76 -14.24
C VAL A 316 4.63 3.40 -13.61
N ARG A 317 4.44 3.27 -12.29
CA ARG A 317 4.63 2.01 -11.57
C ARG A 317 3.67 0.93 -12.07
N GLU A 318 2.42 1.26 -12.40
CA GLU A 318 1.48 0.31 -13.01
C GLU A 318 2.06 -0.22 -14.32
N LYS A 319 2.61 0.64 -15.18
CA LYS A 319 3.23 0.20 -16.44
C LYS A 319 4.46 -0.67 -16.20
N ILE A 320 5.24 -0.43 -15.14
CA ILE A 320 6.32 -1.35 -14.72
C ILE A 320 5.72 -2.72 -14.38
N PHE A 321 4.67 -2.74 -13.56
CA PHE A 321 3.98 -3.97 -13.20
C PHE A 321 3.34 -4.66 -14.40
N MET A 322 2.86 -3.96 -15.42
CA MET A 322 2.30 -4.62 -16.61
C MET A 322 3.40 -5.19 -17.51
N GLN A 323 4.47 -4.45 -17.74
CA GLN A 323 5.49 -4.77 -18.74
C GLN A 323 6.52 -5.79 -18.25
N TYR A 324 6.96 -5.71 -16.99
CA TYR A 324 8.04 -6.54 -16.46
C TYR A 324 7.53 -7.69 -15.59
N ARG A 325 8.36 -8.74 -15.44
CA ARG A 325 8.06 -9.95 -14.67
C ARG A 325 9.17 -10.22 -13.65
N ASN A 326 9.03 -11.32 -12.91
CA ASN A 326 10.00 -11.79 -11.90
C ASN A 326 10.27 -10.71 -10.85
N GLU A 327 11.49 -10.55 -10.36
CA GLU A 327 11.78 -9.62 -9.27
C GLU A 327 11.72 -8.13 -9.64
N VAL A 328 11.78 -7.79 -10.94
CA VAL A 328 11.99 -6.41 -11.40
C VAL A 328 10.90 -5.44 -10.92
N PRO A 329 9.58 -5.70 -11.08
CA PRO A 329 8.55 -4.79 -10.58
C PRO A 329 8.62 -4.55 -9.07
N TYR A 330 9.04 -5.57 -8.31
CA TYR A 330 9.10 -5.50 -6.86
C TYR A 330 10.34 -4.75 -6.34
N ALA A 331 11.37 -4.59 -7.17
CA ALA A 331 12.59 -3.86 -6.84
C ALA A 331 12.59 -2.39 -7.31
N CYS A 332 11.52 -1.94 -7.98
CA CYS A 332 11.39 -0.58 -8.48
C CYS A 332 10.74 0.36 -7.44
N GLN A 333 11.26 1.58 -7.35
CA GLN A 333 10.61 2.76 -6.76
C GLN A 333 10.48 3.82 -7.85
N VAL A 334 9.36 4.55 -7.89
CA VAL A 334 9.13 5.61 -8.86
C VAL A 334 8.97 6.93 -8.13
N ASN A 335 9.74 7.94 -8.53
CA ASN A 335 9.70 9.27 -7.93
C ASN A 335 9.47 10.32 -9.02
N VAL A 336 8.60 11.30 -8.78
CA VAL A 336 8.50 12.49 -9.64
C VAL A 336 9.49 13.53 -9.14
N VAL A 337 10.54 13.79 -9.92
CA VAL A 337 11.64 14.71 -9.54
C VAL A 337 11.32 16.15 -9.91
N SER A 338 10.54 16.36 -10.97
CA SER A 338 10.22 17.69 -11.47
C SER A 338 8.86 17.68 -12.15
N TYR A 339 8.02 18.65 -11.81
CA TYR A 339 6.74 18.90 -12.45
C TYR A 339 6.66 20.39 -12.78
N LYS A 340 6.60 20.74 -14.06
CA LYS A 340 6.53 22.14 -14.51
C LYS A 340 5.37 22.36 -15.46
N THR A 341 4.42 23.18 -15.02
CA THR A 341 3.32 23.67 -15.84
C THR A 341 3.86 24.67 -16.86
N ARG A 342 3.47 24.52 -18.13
CA ARG A 342 3.91 25.40 -19.22
C ARG A 342 2.69 25.93 -19.98
N PRO A 343 2.40 27.25 -19.96
CA PRO A 343 1.13 27.80 -20.47
C PRO A 343 0.81 27.46 -21.93
N ASN A 344 1.83 27.44 -22.80
CA ASN A 344 1.68 27.22 -24.24
C ASN A 344 2.44 25.97 -24.72
N ALA A 345 2.73 25.03 -23.82
CA ALA A 345 3.45 23.81 -24.17
C ALA A 345 2.95 22.63 -23.34
N LYS A 346 3.47 21.44 -23.66
CA LYS A 346 3.20 20.25 -22.84
C LYS A 346 3.72 20.47 -21.43
N GLU A 347 3.02 20.01 -20.41
CA GLU A 347 3.61 19.97 -19.06
C GLU A 347 4.89 19.12 -19.08
N PHE A 348 5.90 19.55 -18.34
CA PHE A 348 7.16 18.81 -18.23
C PHE A 348 7.14 18.01 -16.94
N ILE A 349 7.23 16.68 -17.07
CA ILE A 349 7.27 15.77 -15.93
C ILE A 349 8.54 14.92 -16.07
N GLN A 350 9.40 14.99 -15.05
CA GLN A 350 10.59 14.15 -14.95
C GLN A 350 10.38 13.09 -13.86
N VAL A 351 10.49 11.84 -14.25
CA VAL A 351 10.31 10.67 -13.39
C VAL A 351 11.63 9.91 -13.28
N GLU A 352 11.96 9.51 -12.06
CA GLU A 352 13.08 8.64 -11.74
C GLU A 352 12.55 7.26 -11.33
N ILE A 353 13.04 6.21 -12.00
CA ILE A 353 12.83 4.82 -11.61
C ILE A 353 14.10 4.33 -10.92
N VAL A 354 14.01 4.11 -9.61
CA VAL A 354 15.11 3.59 -8.79
C VAL A 354 15.00 2.07 -8.71
N VAL A 355 16.13 1.38 -8.93
CA VAL A 355 16.26 -0.08 -8.80
C VAL A 355 17.41 -0.45 -7.88
N GLU A 356 17.43 -1.68 -7.38
CA GLU A 356 18.47 -2.14 -6.45
C GLU A 356 19.77 -2.57 -7.12
N LYS A 357 19.69 -3.08 -8.35
CA LYS A 357 20.83 -3.70 -9.04
C LYS A 357 20.98 -3.20 -10.47
N ASP A 358 22.22 -3.13 -10.95
CA ASP A 358 22.50 -2.75 -12.33
C ASP A 358 21.87 -3.70 -13.36
N SER A 359 21.79 -4.99 -13.04
CA SER A 359 21.07 -5.97 -13.88
C SER A 359 19.59 -5.60 -14.09
N GLN A 360 18.92 -5.07 -13.06
CA GLN A 360 17.53 -4.63 -13.15
C GLN A 360 17.42 -3.36 -14.01
N LYS A 361 18.38 -2.44 -13.89
CA LYS A 361 18.46 -1.24 -14.74
C LYS A 361 18.60 -1.60 -16.21
N ILE A 362 19.49 -2.55 -16.53
CA ILE A 362 19.67 -3.05 -17.90
C ILE A 362 18.36 -3.65 -18.45
N ILE A 363 17.62 -4.40 -17.63
CA ILE A 363 16.32 -4.98 -18.02
C ILE A 363 15.27 -3.89 -18.30
N LEU A 364 15.19 -2.86 -17.45
CA LEU A 364 14.27 -1.73 -17.63
C LEU A 364 14.57 -0.92 -18.90
N ILE A 365 15.86 -0.66 -19.17
CA ILE A 365 16.27 0.05 -20.38
C ILE A 365 15.97 -0.79 -21.62
N GLY A 366 16.34 -2.07 -21.56
CA GLY A 366 16.23 -3.02 -22.65
C GLY A 366 17.17 -2.69 -23.82
N LYS A 367 17.18 -3.55 -24.84
CA LYS A 367 18.08 -3.42 -25.99
C LYS A 367 17.85 -2.09 -26.73
N GLY A 368 18.84 -1.20 -26.69
CA GLY A 368 18.79 0.12 -27.34
C GLY A 368 17.70 1.04 -26.78
N GLY A 369 17.31 0.89 -25.50
CA GLY A 369 16.30 1.75 -24.86
C GLY A 369 14.85 1.44 -25.26
N LYS A 370 14.61 0.38 -26.05
CA LYS A 370 13.27 0.06 -26.58
C LYS A 370 12.25 -0.27 -25.49
N ALA A 371 12.67 -0.97 -24.44
CA ALA A 371 11.77 -1.36 -23.35
C ALA A 371 11.33 -0.13 -22.54
N LEU A 372 12.29 0.73 -22.16
CA LEU A 372 12.00 1.98 -21.46
C LEU A 372 11.14 2.93 -22.31
N LYS A 373 11.40 3.03 -23.62
CA LYS A 373 10.58 3.84 -24.52
C LYS A 373 9.14 3.35 -24.59
N THR A 374 8.93 2.03 -24.60
CA THR A 374 7.58 1.44 -24.60
C THR A 374 6.85 1.77 -23.30
N LEU A 375 7.53 1.60 -22.16
CA LEU A 375 6.99 1.94 -20.85
C LEU A 375 6.64 3.43 -20.74
N ALA A 376 7.57 4.32 -21.10
CA ALA A 376 7.37 5.76 -21.03
C ALA A 376 6.24 6.22 -21.96
N THR A 377 6.10 5.60 -23.13
CA THR A 377 4.99 5.92 -24.06
C THR A 377 3.65 5.51 -23.46
N ALA A 378 3.55 4.31 -22.91
CA ALA A 378 2.32 3.83 -22.26
C ALA A 378 1.97 4.66 -21.03
N ALA A 379 2.95 4.98 -20.18
CA ALA A 379 2.72 5.79 -18.99
C ALA A 379 2.30 7.21 -19.34
N ARG A 380 2.94 7.84 -20.34
CA ARG A 380 2.57 9.17 -20.81
C ARG A 380 1.11 9.23 -21.28
N LEU A 381 0.61 8.22 -22.00
CA LEU A 381 -0.77 8.23 -22.49
C LEU A 381 -1.77 8.19 -21.33
N ASP A 382 -1.56 7.32 -20.34
CA ASP A 382 -2.40 7.26 -19.14
C ASP A 382 -2.28 8.53 -18.27
N ILE A 383 -1.09 9.12 -18.18
CA ILE A 383 -0.89 10.41 -17.47
C ILE A 383 -1.62 11.55 -18.19
N GLU A 384 -1.58 11.60 -19.53
CA GLU A 384 -2.32 12.63 -20.29
C GLU A 384 -3.84 12.49 -20.10
N ASP A 385 -4.33 11.27 -20.01
CA ASP A 385 -5.75 10.98 -19.71
C ASP A 385 -6.10 11.33 -18.26
N PHE A 386 -5.25 10.99 -17.30
CA PHE A 386 -5.49 11.34 -15.90
C PHE A 386 -5.50 12.85 -15.66
N LEU A 387 -4.52 13.58 -16.20
CA LEU A 387 -4.39 15.03 -16.02
C LEU A 387 -5.26 15.85 -16.97
N GLN A 388 -5.86 15.20 -17.99
CA GLN A 388 -6.56 15.86 -19.10
C GLN A 388 -5.71 16.94 -19.81
N LYS A 389 -4.39 16.73 -19.87
CA LYS A 389 -3.40 17.68 -20.42
C LYS A 389 -2.35 16.96 -21.25
N LYS A 390 -1.65 17.70 -22.12
CA LYS A 390 -0.51 17.15 -22.88
C LYS A 390 0.77 17.18 -22.06
N VAL A 391 1.53 16.08 -22.10
CA VAL A 391 2.70 15.88 -21.24
C VAL A 391 3.94 15.51 -22.06
N PHE A 392 5.06 16.10 -21.70
CA PHE A 392 6.39 15.62 -22.04
C PHE A 392 6.95 14.88 -20.83
N LEU A 393 6.98 13.54 -20.92
CA LEU A 393 7.46 12.66 -19.86
C LEU A 393 8.91 12.28 -20.12
N GLU A 394 9.80 12.70 -19.23
CA GLU A 394 11.19 12.25 -19.17
C GLU A 394 11.32 11.16 -18.10
N VAL A 395 11.94 10.03 -18.45
CA VAL A 395 12.10 8.89 -17.52
C VAL A 395 13.57 8.52 -17.44
N GLU A 396 14.13 8.60 -16.24
CA GLU A 396 15.50 8.19 -15.93
C GLU A 396 15.51 6.93 -15.06
N VAL A 397 16.50 6.04 -15.25
CA VAL A 397 16.66 4.83 -14.42
C VAL A 397 17.97 4.92 -13.63
N LYS A 398 17.87 4.90 -12.30
CA LYS A 398 19.01 4.96 -11.37
C LYS A 398 19.12 3.70 -10.52
N VAL A 399 20.35 3.36 -10.14
CA VAL A 399 20.62 2.23 -9.24
C VAL A 399 20.89 2.81 -7.86
N LYS A 400 20.15 2.31 -6.86
CA LYS A 400 20.39 2.58 -5.45
C LYS A 400 20.33 1.27 -4.70
N GLU A 401 21.50 0.77 -4.34
CA GLU A 401 21.64 -0.55 -3.73
C GLU A 401 20.87 -0.63 -2.41
N ASN A 402 20.15 -1.74 -2.22
CA ASN A 402 19.42 -2.06 -0.99
C ASN A 402 18.45 -0.97 -0.48
N TRP A 403 17.90 -0.15 -1.37
CA TRP A 403 16.99 0.94 -0.98
C TRP A 403 15.77 0.45 -0.17
N ARG A 404 15.30 -0.80 -0.37
CA ARG A 404 14.19 -1.40 0.38
C ARG A 404 14.51 -1.72 1.86
N GLN A 405 15.80 -1.67 2.24
CA GLN A 405 16.27 -1.84 3.61
C GLN A 405 16.71 -0.53 4.27
N ASP A 406 16.88 0.54 3.47
CA ASP A 406 17.33 1.84 3.95
C ASP A 406 16.14 2.63 4.50
N GLU A 407 16.06 2.75 5.82
CA GLU A 407 14.94 3.42 6.48
C GLU A 407 14.84 4.92 6.13
N GLY A 408 15.96 5.62 5.94
CA GLY A 408 15.96 7.03 5.57
C GLY A 408 15.36 7.25 4.18
N LEU A 409 15.71 6.38 3.22
CA LEU A 409 15.10 6.41 1.89
C LEU A 409 13.65 6.02 1.90
N LEU A 410 13.27 5.04 2.71
CA LEU A 410 11.87 4.63 2.83
C LEU A 410 11.00 5.76 3.38
N ARG A 411 11.48 6.49 4.40
CA ARG A 411 10.80 7.70 4.90
C ARG A 411 10.73 8.78 3.82
N TYR A 412 11.84 9.06 3.14
CA TYR A 412 11.90 10.03 2.05
C TYR A 412 10.93 9.71 0.90
N TYR A 413 10.76 8.44 0.55
CA TYR A 413 9.80 8.00 -0.47
C TYR A 413 8.35 7.95 0.02
N GLY A 414 8.11 8.28 1.29
CA GLY A 414 6.77 8.36 1.87
C GLY A 414 6.18 7.04 2.36
N TYR A 415 7.02 6.04 2.65
CA TYR A 415 6.58 4.79 3.29
C TYR A 415 6.37 4.94 4.81
N GLY A 416 6.81 6.06 5.40
CA GLY A 416 6.65 6.38 6.81
C GLY A 416 5.28 6.96 7.20
N GLY A 417 4.33 7.12 6.28
CA GLY A 417 3.03 7.75 6.54
C GLY A 417 2.94 9.23 6.21
N GLN A 418 4.02 9.81 5.67
CA GLN A 418 4.07 11.17 5.12
C GLN A 418 4.30 11.12 3.61
N ILE A 419 3.80 12.09 2.84
CA ILE A 419 4.05 12.18 1.40
C ILE A 419 4.56 13.58 1.04
N GLN A 420 5.52 13.66 0.11
CA GLN A 420 6.02 14.94 -0.38
C GLN A 420 4.95 15.70 -1.17
N ALA A 421 4.71 16.94 -0.76
CA ALA A 421 3.72 17.85 -1.32
C ALA A 421 4.26 18.78 -2.42
N LEU A 422 5.59 18.82 -2.60
CA LEU A 422 6.29 19.75 -3.51
C LEU A 422 5.68 19.82 -4.89
#